data_AF-A0A4R1BG05-F1
#
_entry.id   AF-A0A4R1BG05-F1
#
_cell.length_a   1.000
_cell.length_b   1.000
_cell.length_c   1.000
_cell.angle_alpha   90.00
_cell.angle_beta   90.00
_cell.angle_gamma   90.00
#
_symmetry.space_group_name_H-M   'P 1'
#
loop_
_entity.id
_entity.type
_entity.pdbx_description
1 polymer ?
#
loop_
_entity_poly.entity_id
_entity_poly.type
_entity_poly.pdbx_seq_one_letter_code
_entity_poly.pdbx_strand_id
1 'polypeptide(L)'
;MNRLTQNETVRVGLNWGAIGGVAGFVSGLLGAFSAILIAGFIGYYCGKRAAGTARGESPGRGASAGLVAGCIATPVYVMGAAVGSTVAVRGLGMEEVARTIEEWMGAPITPDEAWLFFLLSLLVAAVVQAAVLVLFSTLGGALALRRREREGMKQ
;
A
#
# COMPACT_ATOMS: atom_id res chain seq x y z
N MET A 1 -26.42 4.08 14.68
CA MET A 1 -25.57 3.32 13.75
C MET A 1 -25.69 1.84 14.10
N ASN A 2 -26.34 1.02 13.28
CA ASN A 2 -26.62 -0.39 13.62
C ASN A 2 -25.34 -1.23 13.52
N ARG A 3 -24.94 -1.92 14.60
CA ARG A 3 -23.72 -2.77 14.67
C ARG A 3 -23.60 -3.77 13.50
N LEU A 4 -24.73 -4.26 12.99
CA LEU A 4 -24.79 -5.19 11.84
C LEU A 4 -24.12 -4.60 10.60
N THR A 5 -24.35 -3.32 10.34
CA THR A 5 -23.86 -2.62 9.14
C THR A 5 -22.36 -2.32 9.24
N GLN A 6 -21.84 -2.06 10.45
CA GLN A 6 -20.41 -1.87 10.70
C GLN A 6 -19.62 -3.17 10.51
N ASN A 7 -20.17 -4.30 10.98
CA ASN A 7 -19.53 -5.61 10.83
C ASN A 7 -19.38 -6.04 9.35
N GLU A 8 -20.36 -5.74 8.50
CA GLU A 8 -20.26 -6.01 7.06
C GLU A 8 -19.16 -5.17 6.40
N THR A 9 -19.07 -3.88 6.74
CA THR A 9 -18.04 -2.99 6.21
C THR A 9 -16.64 -3.45 6.59
N VAL A 10 -16.46 -3.90 7.84
CA VAL A 10 -15.20 -4.47 8.32
C VAL A 10 -14.87 -5.78 7.60
N ARG A 11 -15.82 -6.73 7.48
CA ARG A 11 -15.59 -8.01 6.79
C ARG A 11 -15.19 -7.84 5.33
N VAL A 12 -15.86 -6.95 4.62
CA VAL A 12 -15.55 -6.64 3.22
C VAL A 12 -14.17 -6.00 3.10
N GLY A 13 -13.86 -5.02 3.95
CA GLY A 13 -12.54 -4.39 3.99
C GLY A 13 -11.44 -5.39 4.29
N LEU A 14 -11.70 -6.35 5.17
CA LEU A 14 -10.78 -7.44 5.51
C LEU A 14 -10.50 -8.35 4.31
N ASN A 15 -11.54 -8.76 3.57
CA ASN A 15 -11.38 -9.62 2.39
C ASN A 15 -10.61 -8.91 1.26
N TRP A 16 -10.99 -7.67 0.93
CA TRP A 16 -10.30 -6.91 -0.13
C TRP A 16 -8.91 -6.43 0.28
N GLY A 17 -8.71 -6.16 1.57
CA GLY A 17 -7.41 -5.87 2.16
C GLY A 17 -6.48 -7.07 2.10
N ALA A 18 -6.98 -8.29 2.39
CA ALA A 18 -6.19 -9.52 2.25
C ALA A 18 -5.77 -9.77 0.80
N ILE A 19 -6.69 -9.63 -0.17
CA ILE A 19 -6.38 -9.79 -1.60
C ILE A 19 -5.35 -8.73 -2.05
N GLY A 20 -5.57 -7.47 -1.65
CA GLY A 20 -4.64 -6.37 -1.96
C GLY A 20 -3.27 -6.56 -1.32
N GLY A 21 -3.22 -7.11 -0.10
CA GLY A 21 -1.99 -7.45 0.60
C GLY A 21 -1.20 -8.54 -0.14
N VAL A 22 -1.85 -9.62 -0.57
CA VAL A 22 -1.18 -10.71 -1.31
C VAL A 22 -0.72 -10.25 -2.69
N ALA A 23 -1.58 -9.56 -3.46
CA ALA A 23 -1.19 -9.00 -4.76
C ALA A 23 -0.04 -7.99 -4.61
N GLY A 24 -0.09 -7.19 -3.55
CA GLY A 24 0.95 -6.25 -3.18
C GLY A 24 2.26 -6.90 -2.78
N PHE A 25 2.20 -7.99 -2.03
CA PHE A 25 3.37 -8.76 -1.65
C PHE A 25 4.09 -9.32 -2.88
N VAL A 26 3.34 -10.00 -3.76
CA VAL A 26 3.90 -10.61 -4.98
C VAL A 26 4.50 -9.56 -5.90
N SER A 27 3.82 -8.42 -6.08
CA SER A 27 4.36 -7.32 -6.88
C SER A 27 5.54 -6.61 -6.23
N GLY A 28 5.57 -6.51 -4.90
CA GLY A 28 6.67 -5.93 -4.14
C GLY A 28 7.97 -6.73 -4.22
N LEU A 29 7.91 -8.01 -4.62
CA LEU A 29 9.11 -8.80 -4.93
C LEU A 29 9.94 -8.19 -6.07
N LEU A 30 9.34 -7.36 -6.93
CA LEU A 30 10.02 -6.63 -7.99
C LEU A 30 10.82 -5.40 -7.48
N GLY A 31 10.81 -5.14 -6.16
CA GLY A 31 11.54 -4.05 -5.51
C GLY A 31 10.65 -2.91 -4.98
N ALA A 32 11.22 -2.05 -4.14
CA ALA A 32 10.48 -0.99 -3.45
C ALA A 32 9.85 0.06 -4.38
N PHE A 33 10.46 0.33 -5.53
CA PHE A 33 9.97 1.35 -6.46
C PHE A 33 8.71 0.91 -7.21
N SER A 34 8.72 -0.29 -7.80
CA SER A 34 7.54 -0.89 -8.45
C SER A 34 6.41 -1.07 -7.43
N ALA A 35 6.75 -1.43 -6.19
CA ALA A 35 5.80 -1.48 -5.09
C ALA A 35 5.14 -0.12 -4.80
N ILE A 36 5.82 1.03 -4.91
CA ILE A 36 5.13 2.33 -4.68
C ILE A 36 4.06 2.58 -5.76
N LEU A 37 4.37 2.29 -7.02
CA LEU A 37 3.45 2.52 -8.15
C LEU A 37 2.20 1.63 -8.05
N ILE A 38 2.41 0.35 -7.73
CA ILE A 38 1.35 -0.64 -7.66
C ILE A 38 0.46 -0.42 -6.42
N ALA A 39 1.01 0.15 -5.34
CA ALA A 39 0.26 0.43 -4.11
C ALA A 39 -0.91 1.38 -4.36
N GLY A 40 -0.71 2.43 -5.16
CA GLY A 40 -1.78 3.37 -5.50
C GLY A 40 -2.92 2.69 -6.28
N PHE A 41 -2.58 1.85 -7.25
CA PHE A 41 -3.57 1.11 -8.06
C PHE A 41 -4.33 0.10 -7.22
N ILE A 42 -3.63 -0.79 -6.51
CA ILE A 42 -4.25 -1.82 -5.67
C ILE A 42 -5.11 -1.15 -4.59
N GLY A 43 -4.57 -0.14 -3.91
CA GLY A 43 -5.30 0.58 -2.87
C GLY A 43 -6.60 1.15 -3.42
N TYR A 44 -6.54 1.93 -4.50
CA TYR A 44 -7.72 2.52 -5.12
C TYR A 44 -8.79 1.50 -5.50
N TYR A 45 -8.41 0.40 -6.16
CA TYR A 45 -9.37 -0.62 -6.60
C TYR A 45 -9.95 -1.44 -5.44
N CYS A 46 -9.14 -1.82 -4.45
CA CYS A 46 -9.60 -2.50 -3.24
C CYS A 46 -10.54 -1.61 -2.45
N GLY A 47 -10.22 -0.33 -2.28
CA GLY A 47 -11.08 0.66 -1.62
C GLY A 47 -12.41 0.87 -2.36
N LYS A 48 -12.35 1.03 -3.68
CA LYS A 48 -13.54 1.15 -4.55
C LYS A 48 -14.45 -0.06 -4.44
N ARG A 49 -13.88 -1.27 -4.49
CA ARG A 49 -14.63 -2.53 -4.38
C ARG A 49 -15.23 -2.70 -2.98
N ALA A 50 -14.49 -2.33 -1.93
CA ALA A 50 -14.98 -2.42 -0.55
C ALA A 50 -16.17 -1.49 -0.28
N ALA A 51 -16.18 -0.30 -0.88
CA ALA A 51 -17.33 0.61 -0.81
C ALA A 51 -18.52 0.13 -1.66
N GLY A 52 -18.29 -0.60 -2.76
CA GLY A 52 -19.34 -1.09 -3.65
C GLY A 52 -20.29 -2.12 -3.00
N THR A 53 -19.85 -2.82 -1.96
CA THR A 53 -20.62 -3.86 -1.27
C THR A 53 -21.22 -3.40 0.07
N ALA A 54 -20.87 -2.19 0.55
CA ALA A 54 -21.50 -1.64 1.74
C ALA A 54 -22.95 -1.20 1.42
N ARG A 55 -23.94 -1.96 1.91
CA ARG A 55 -25.36 -1.58 1.83
C ARG A 55 -25.66 -0.50 2.88
N GLY A 56 -26.26 0.62 2.43
CA GLY A 56 -26.72 1.73 3.26
C GLY A 56 -26.00 3.06 3.00
N GLU A 57 -26.78 4.08 2.64
CA GLU A 57 -26.39 5.46 2.36
C GLU A 57 -25.95 6.17 3.65
N SER A 58 -24.66 6.15 3.96
CA SER A 58 -24.12 7.03 4.99
C SER A 58 -22.85 7.69 4.48
N PRO A 59 -22.74 9.03 4.53
CA PRO A 59 -21.74 9.82 3.77
C PRO A 59 -20.26 9.62 4.16
N GLY A 60 -19.94 8.59 4.95
CA GLY A 60 -18.56 8.23 5.33
C GLY A 60 -18.21 6.74 5.25
N ARG A 61 -19.17 5.84 4.94
CA ARG A 61 -18.93 4.39 5.00
C ARG A 61 -17.99 3.87 3.92
N GLY A 62 -17.98 4.50 2.74
CA GLY A 62 -17.05 4.15 1.67
C GLY A 62 -15.60 4.45 2.06
N ALA A 63 -15.35 5.63 2.61
CA ALA A 63 -14.01 6.05 3.05
C ALA A 63 -13.50 5.18 4.21
N SER A 64 -14.35 4.87 5.20
CA SER A 64 -13.95 4.02 6.32
C SER A 64 -13.72 2.56 5.91
N ALA A 65 -14.49 2.02 4.96
CA ALA A 65 -14.23 0.70 4.38
C ALA A 65 -12.86 0.65 3.68
N GLY A 66 -12.57 1.69 2.89
CA GLY A 66 -11.29 1.84 2.20
C GLY A 66 -10.11 1.99 3.16
N LEU A 67 -10.28 2.78 4.23
CA LEU A 67 -9.28 2.93 5.28
C LEU A 67 -8.96 1.61 5.97
N VAL A 68 -9.99 0.87 6.41
CA VAL A 68 -9.82 -0.44 7.05
C VAL A 68 -9.13 -1.43 6.11
N ALA A 69 -9.55 -1.49 4.85
CA ALA A 69 -8.90 -2.33 3.84
C ALA A 69 -7.43 -1.97 3.65
N GLY A 70 -7.11 -0.68 3.55
CA GLY A 70 -5.75 -0.17 3.41
C GLY A 70 -4.89 -0.54 4.62
N CYS A 71 -5.38 -0.31 5.84
CA CYS A 71 -4.64 -0.65 7.07
C CYS A 71 -4.36 -2.16 7.20
N ILE A 72 -5.27 -3.01 6.74
CA ILE A 72 -5.08 -4.48 6.76
C ILE A 72 -4.10 -4.92 5.68
N ALA A 73 -4.15 -4.33 4.49
CA ALA A 73 -3.27 -4.68 3.38
C ALA A 73 -1.82 -4.21 3.60
N THR A 74 -1.65 -3.07 4.27
CA THR A 74 -0.36 -2.36 4.40
C THR A 74 0.78 -3.22 4.95
N PRO A 75 0.64 -3.97 6.07
CA PRO A 75 1.75 -4.74 6.61
C PRO A 75 2.25 -5.81 5.63
N VAL A 76 1.33 -6.49 4.96
CA VAL A 76 1.66 -7.56 4.00
C VAL A 76 2.32 -6.97 2.75
N TYR A 77 1.83 -5.81 2.30
CA TYR A 77 2.37 -5.07 1.17
C TYR A 77 3.83 -4.63 1.40
N VAL A 78 4.07 -3.92 2.50
CA VAL A 78 5.37 -3.38 2.89
C VAL A 78 6.37 -4.51 3.11
N MET A 79 5.94 -5.63 3.70
CA MET A 79 6.78 -6.80 3.90
C MET A 79 7.27 -7.41 2.57
N GLY A 80 6.40 -7.52 1.57
CA GLY A 80 6.81 -8.04 0.25
C GLY A 80 7.83 -7.14 -0.45
N ALA A 81 7.62 -5.82 -0.39
CA ALA A 81 8.57 -4.85 -0.92
C ALA A 81 9.94 -4.89 -0.21
N ALA A 82 9.92 -5.06 1.12
CA ALA A 82 11.13 -5.20 1.93
C ALA A 82 11.92 -6.46 1.54
N VAL A 83 11.23 -7.61 1.42
CA VAL A 83 11.83 -8.88 1.02
C VAL A 83 12.40 -8.79 -0.40
N GLY A 84 11.62 -8.29 -1.36
CA GLY A 84 12.07 -8.12 -2.75
C GLY A 84 13.31 -7.25 -2.87
N SER A 85 13.32 -6.11 -2.18
CA SER A 85 14.46 -5.19 -2.19
C SER A 85 15.71 -5.81 -1.55
N THR A 86 15.54 -6.57 -0.47
CA THR A 86 16.65 -7.26 0.22
C THR A 86 17.25 -8.35 -0.67
N VAL A 87 16.41 -9.13 -1.37
CA VAL A 87 16.87 -10.17 -2.31
C VAL A 87 17.60 -9.55 -3.49
N ALA A 88 17.07 -8.48 -4.08
CA ALA A 88 17.71 -7.77 -5.19
C ALA A 88 19.10 -7.25 -4.80
N VAL A 89 19.21 -6.63 -3.62
CA VAL A 89 20.46 -6.09 -3.11
C VAL A 89 21.47 -7.18 -2.74
N ARG A 90 21.02 -8.35 -2.25
CA ARG A 90 21.91 -9.51 -2.08
C ARG A 90 22.46 -10.05 -3.40
N GLY A 91 21.72 -9.89 -4.51
CA GLY A 91 22.20 -10.25 -5.84
C GLY A 91 23.28 -9.29 -6.38
N LEU A 92 23.25 -8.01 -5.98
CA LEU A 92 24.21 -6.99 -6.41
C LEU A 92 25.50 -7.00 -5.59
N GLY A 93 25.42 -7.34 -4.30
CA GLY A 93 26.55 -7.28 -3.36
C GLY A 93 26.75 -5.89 -2.76
N MET A 94 27.15 -5.81 -1.48
CA MET A 94 27.29 -4.54 -0.75
C MET A 94 28.46 -3.68 -1.23
N GLU A 95 29.49 -4.31 -1.78
CA GLU A 95 30.67 -3.62 -2.30
C GLU A 95 30.29 -2.73 -3.51
N GLU A 96 29.45 -3.24 -4.40
CA GLU A 96 28.98 -2.50 -5.58
C GLU A 96 28.03 -1.35 -5.18
N VAL A 97 27.17 -1.59 -4.18
CA VAL A 97 26.28 -0.56 -3.62
C VAL A 97 27.08 0.54 -2.93
N ALA A 98 28.07 0.18 -2.13
CA ALA A 98 28.97 1.12 -1.47
C ALA A 98 29.68 2.01 -2.49
N ARG A 99 30.22 1.41 -3.57
CA ARG A 99 30.89 2.13 -4.66
C ARG A 99 29.95 3.11 -5.36
N THR A 100 28.73 2.69 -5.66
CA THR A 100 27.72 3.56 -6.31
C THR A 100 27.37 4.76 -5.43
N ILE A 101 27.23 4.53 -4.12
CA ILE A 101 26.93 5.57 -3.14
C ILE A 101 28.14 6.52 -2.97
N GLU A 102 29.35 5.99 -2.94
CA GLU A 102 30.60 6.75 -2.90
C GLU A 102 30.75 7.64 -4.13
N GLU A 103 30.49 7.13 -5.34
CA GLU A 103 30.51 7.92 -6.58
C GLU A 103 29.52 9.09 -6.54
N TRP A 104 28.35 8.90 -5.92
CA TRP A 104 27.33 9.94 -5.79
C TRP A 104 27.62 10.97 -4.70
N MET A 105 28.13 10.53 -3.55
CA MET A 105 28.39 11.40 -2.39
C MET A 105 29.80 11.99 -2.38
N GLY A 106 30.72 11.47 -3.20
CA GLY A 106 32.12 11.89 -3.24
C GLY A 106 32.89 11.59 -1.95
N ALA A 107 32.41 10.65 -1.14
CA ALA A 107 32.99 10.27 0.15
C ALA A 107 33.09 8.74 0.25
N PRO A 108 34.20 8.21 0.80
CA PRO A 108 34.37 6.77 0.94
C PRO A 108 33.30 6.21 1.87
N ILE A 109 32.65 5.14 1.42
CA ILE A 109 31.56 4.47 2.13
C ILE A 109 31.94 3.02 2.32
N THR A 110 31.91 2.56 3.57
CA THR A 110 32.14 1.16 3.87
C THR A 110 30.91 0.30 3.51
N PRO A 111 31.08 -1.01 3.25
CA PRO A 111 29.95 -1.92 3.02
C PRO A 111 28.92 -1.94 4.16
N ASP A 112 29.38 -1.79 5.41
CA ASP A 112 28.51 -1.74 6.59
C ASP A 112 27.67 -0.45 6.64
N GLU A 113 28.27 0.69 6.27
CA GLU A 113 27.55 1.96 6.13
C GLU A 113 26.55 1.91 4.98
N ALA A 114 26.93 1.33 3.83
CA ALA A 114 26.04 1.13 2.69
C ALA A 114 24.81 0.27 3.07
N TRP A 115 25.00 -0.76 3.90
CA TRP A 115 23.90 -1.56 4.44
C TRP A 115 22.96 -0.74 5.32
N LEU A 116 23.51 0.15 6.15
CA LEU A 116 22.72 1.01 7.03
C LEU A 116 21.92 2.05 6.22
N PHE A 117 22.53 2.65 5.19
CA PHE A 117 21.83 3.51 4.23
C PHE A 117 20.72 2.76 3.48
N PHE A 118 20.98 1.51 3.08
CA PHE A 118 19.96 0.66 2.48
C PHE A 118 18.78 0.42 3.42
N LEU A 119 19.02 0.03 4.68
CA LEU A 119 17.96 -0.17 5.67
C LEU A 119 17.15 1.10 5.93
N LEU A 120 17.82 2.27 6.01
CA LEU A 120 17.16 3.55 6.17
C LEU A 120 16.28 3.89 4.95
N SER A 121 16.79 3.68 3.74
CA SER A 121 16.04 3.89 2.50
C SER A 121 14.80 2.98 2.43
N LEU A 122 14.93 1.75 2.94
CA LEU A 122 13.87 0.75 2.97
C LEU A 122 12.79 1.13 4.00
N LEU A 123 13.19 1.70 5.15
CA LEU A 123 12.26 2.26 6.13
C LEU A 123 11.47 3.44 5.55
N VAL A 124 12.14 4.38 4.88
CA VAL A 124 11.47 5.53 4.25
C VAL A 124 10.50 5.04 3.16
N ALA A 125 10.94 4.11 2.31
CA ALA A 125 10.09 3.51 1.29
C ALA A 125 8.87 2.81 1.88
N ALA A 126 9.04 2.08 2.99
CA ALA A 126 7.94 1.42 3.70
C ALA A 126 6.88 2.42 4.20
N VAL A 127 7.30 3.55 4.77
CA VAL A 127 6.39 4.61 5.22
C VAL A 127 5.64 5.23 4.06
N VAL A 128 6.33 5.52 2.95
CA VAL A 128 5.71 6.08 1.74
C VAL A 128 4.71 5.10 1.14
N GLN A 129 5.08 3.81 1.02
CA GLN A 129 4.18 2.77 0.51
C GLN A 129 2.92 2.63 1.37
N ALA A 130 3.08 2.62 2.70
CA ALA A 130 1.97 2.57 3.64
C ALA A 130 1.03 3.77 3.46
N ALA A 131 1.59 4.98 3.42
CA ALA A 131 0.81 6.19 3.23
C ALA A 131 0.04 6.18 1.90
N VAL A 132 0.71 5.84 0.79
CA VAL A 132 0.09 5.76 -0.53
C VAL A 132 -1.03 4.71 -0.54
N LEU A 133 -0.77 3.50 -0.06
CA LEU A 133 -1.77 2.42 -0.06
C LEU A 133 -3.02 2.81 0.74
N VAL A 134 -2.83 3.34 1.95
CA VAL A 134 -3.93 3.74 2.83
C VAL A 134 -4.71 4.91 2.25
N LEU A 135 -4.02 5.95 1.75
CA LEU A 135 -4.67 7.12 1.16
C LEU A 135 -5.48 6.74 -0.08
N PHE A 136 -4.90 5.99 -1.02
CA PHE A 136 -5.61 5.59 -2.24
C PHE A 136 -6.75 4.62 -1.95
N SER A 137 -6.61 3.74 -0.95
CA SER A 137 -7.73 2.88 -0.50
C SER A 137 -8.88 3.71 0.06
N THR A 138 -8.57 4.67 0.91
CA THR A 138 -9.58 5.59 1.48
C THR A 138 -10.25 6.42 0.38
N LEU A 139 -9.46 6.96 -0.56
CA LEU A 139 -9.95 7.78 -1.66
C LEU A 139 -10.83 6.99 -2.62
N GLY A 140 -10.42 5.77 -2.98
CA GLY A 140 -11.20 4.87 -3.83
C GLY A 140 -12.54 4.51 -3.21
N GLY A 141 -12.56 4.27 -1.89
CA GLY A 141 -13.78 4.04 -1.14
C GLY A 141 -14.70 5.26 -1.08
N ALA A 142 -14.14 6.46 -0.85
CA ALA A 142 -14.89 7.71 -0.82
C ALA A 142 -15.52 8.05 -2.18
N LEU A 143 -14.75 7.91 -3.27
CA LEU A 143 -15.19 8.23 -4.63
C LEU A 143 -16.25 7.27 -5.16
N ALA A 144 -16.18 5.99 -4.79
CA ALA A 144 -17.16 4.98 -5.16
C ALA A 144 -18.57 5.32 -4.63
N LEU A 145 -18.65 5.79 -3.38
CA LEU A 145 -19.91 6.19 -2.76
C LEU A 145 -20.48 7.46 -3.41
N ARG A 146 -19.65 8.48 -3.61
CA ARG A 146 -20.06 9.74 -4.26
C ARG A 146 -20.60 9.54 -5.67
N ARG A 147 -20.07 8.57 -6.42
CA ARG A 147 -20.60 8.24 -7.75
C ARG A 147 -22.00 7.65 -7.68
N ARG A 148 -22.28 6.76 -6.72
CA ARG A 148 -23.61 6.17 -6.53
C ARG A 148 -24.66 7.19 -6.13
N GLU A 149 -24.32 8.10 -5.22
CA GLU A 149 -25.23 9.20 -4.83
C GLU A 149 -25.62 10.06 -6.05
N ARG A 150 -24.66 10.37 -6.94
CA ARG A 150 -24.95 11.12 -8.18
C ARG A 150 -25.80 10.37 -9.18
N GLU A 151 -25.67 9.05 -9.26
CA GLU A 151 -26.45 8.22 -10.17
C GLU A 151 -27.89 8.00 -9.66
N GLY A 152 -28.08 7.88 -8.34
CA GLY A 152 -29.40 7.79 -7.70
C GLY A 152 -30.23 9.06 -7.82
N MET A 153 -29.60 10.25 -7.89
CA MET A 153 -30.30 11.52 -8.14
C MET A 153 -30.75 11.73 -9.60
N LYS A 154 -30.34 10.87 -10.54
CA LYS A 154 -30.71 10.96 -11.96
C LYS A 154 -31.87 10.04 -12.35
N GLN A 155 -32.36 9.21 -11.42
CA GLN A 155 -33.56 8.37 -11.58
C GLN A 155 -34.76 9.06 -10.96
#